data_AF-A0A161XCW4-F1
#
_entry.id   AF-A0A161XCW4-F1
#
_cell.length_a   1.000
_cell.length_b   1.000
_cell.length_c   1.000
_cell.angle_alpha   90.00
_cell.angle_beta   90.00
_cell.angle_gamma   90.00
#
_symmetry.space_group_name_H-M   'P 1'
#
loop_
_entity.id
_entity.type
_entity.pdbx_description
1 polymer ?
#
loop_
_entity_poly.entity_id
_entity_poly.type
_entity_poly.pdbx_seq_one_letter_code
_entity_poly.pdbx_strand_id
1 'polypeptide(L)'
;MTAVLTAPKFEIRQPANHWTAISIGPARTLVRIGSHHRNAVDDIATLAVILRERLGEDLADHPKDLERTWSGSPDISRNGTVYIRLRNRGRTIHREYRIGLDEIRSRQAEW
;
A
#
# COMPACT_ATOMS: atom_id res chain seq x y z
N MET A 1 22.55 -3.24 20.27
CA MET A 1 21.85 -1.98 19.94
C MET A 1 20.73 -2.33 18.97
N THR A 2 19.50 -2.42 19.45
CA THR A 2 18.35 -2.79 18.62
C THR A 2 17.95 -1.56 17.83
N ALA A 3 18.20 -1.55 16.51
CA ALA A 3 17.71 -0.49 15.65
C ALA A 3 16.17 -0.54 15.70
N VAL A 4 15.57 0.38 16.46
CA VAL A 4 14.14 0.63 16.38
C VAL A 4 13.92 1.24 15.00
N LEU A 5 13.47 0.41 14.06
CA LEU A 5 12.94 0.91 12.80
C LEU A 5 11.75 1.78 13.18
N THR A 6 11.92 3.09 13.07
CA THR A 6 10.88 4.08 13.32
C THR A 6 9.61 3.65 12.59
N ALA A 7 8.47 3.69 13.29
CA ALA A 7 7.19 3.42 12.65
C ALA A 7 7.09 4.33 11.40
N PRO A 8 6.90 3.75 10.21
CA PRO A 8 6.92 4.47 8.96
C PRO A 8 5.84 5.54 8.96
N LYS A 9 6.17 6.74 8.50
CA LYS A 9 5.18 7.81 8.44
C LYS A 9 4.11 7.45 7.42
N PHE A 10 2.85 7.38 7.87
CA PHE A 10 1.70 7.20 6.99
C PHE A 10 1.15 8.55 6.55
N GLU A 11 0.99 8.74 5.25
CA GLU A 11 0.55 10.00 4.67
C GLU A 11 -0.51 9.76 3.60
N ILE A 12 -1.63 10.49 3.68
CA ILE A 12 -2.69 10.49 2.68
C ILE A 12 -2.72 11.86 2.01
N ARG A 13 -2.70 11.88 0.68
CA ARG A 13 -2.88 13.08 -0.13
C ARG A 13 -4.07 12.92 -1.06
N GLN A 14 -4.87 13.97 -1.18
CA GLN A 14 -5.94 14.07 -2.18
C GLN A 14 -5.49 15.05 -3.27
N PRO A 15 -4.71 14.59 -4.27
CA PRO A 15 -4.32 15.44 -5.37
C PRO A 15 -5.53 15.81 -6.24
N ALA A 16 -5.44 16.94 -6.97
CA ALA A 16 -6.48 17.39 -7.89
C ALA A 16 -6.64 16.49 -9.13
N ASN A 17 -5.74 15.52 -9.32
CA ASN A 17 -5.78 14.59 -10.44
C ASN A 17 -6.60 13.33 -10.10
N HIS A 18 -7.10 12.65 -11.13
CA HIS A 18 -8.11 11.61 -10.99
C HIS A 18 -7.56 10.21 -10.68
N TRP A 19 -6.28 10.06 -10.29
CA TRP A 19 -5.66 8.75 -10.11
C TRP A 19 -5.35 8.42 -8.66
N THR A 20 -5.56 7.16 -8.31
CA THR A 20 -5.20 6.59 -7.00
C THR A 20 -3.88 5.83 -7.12
N ALA A 21 -3.01 5.96 -6.12
CA ALA A 21 -1.80 5.16 -6.01
C ALA A 21 -1.29 5.02 -4.58
N ILE A 22 -0.50 3.98 -4.39
CA ILE A 22 0.16 3.65 -3.14
C ILE A 22 1.66 3.58 -3.40
N SER A 23 2.44 4.23 -2.54
CA SER A 23 3.90 4.16 -2.52
C SER A 23 4.37 3.74 -1.14
N ILE A 24 5.03 2.58 -1.05
CA ILE A 24 5.54 2.00 0.20
C ILE A 24 7.06 2.08 0.14
N GLY A 25 7.65 2.91 0.98
CA GLY A 25 9.10 2.99 1.18
C GLY A 25 9.47 2.65 2.62
N PRO A 26 10.77 2.47 2.91
CA PRO A 26 11.23 2.09 4.24
C PRO A 26 10.78 3.09 5.32
N ALA A 27 10.93 4.40 5.05
CA ALA A 27 10.63 5.46 6.00
C ALA A 27 9.19 6.00 5.95
N ARG A 28 8.44 5.74 4.87
CA ARG A 28 7.08 6.28 4.69
C ARG A 28 6.21 5.44 3.80
N THR A 29 4.92 5.46 4.06
CA THR A 29 3.87 5.00 3.14
C THR A 29 3.05 6.21 2.72
N LEU A 30 2.98 6.47 1.41
CA LEU A 30 2.20 7.55 0.81
C LEU A 30 1.06 6.98 0.00
N VAL A 31 -0.16 7.41 0.34
CA VAL A 31 -1.38 7.13 -0.40
C VAL A 31 -1.82 8.40 -1.11
N ARG A 32 -2.03 8.31 -2.42
CA ARG A 32 -2.64 9.37 -3.24
C ARG A 32 -4.01 8.90 -3.66
N ILE A 33 -5.04 9.68 -3.37
CA ILE A 33 -6.44 9.30 -3.60
C ILE A 33 -7.04 10.27 -4.59
N GLY A 34 -7.44 9.75 -5.76
CA GLY A 34 -8.13 10.54 -6.75
C GLY A 34 -9.48 11.04 -6.22
N SER A 35 -9.91 12.20 -6.70
CA SER A 35 -11.14 12.88 -6.24
C SER A 35 -12.40 12.01 -6.29
N HIS A 36 -12.51 11.09 -7.26
CA HIS A 36 -13.64 10.16 -7.39
C HIS A 36 -13.69 9.07 -6.30
N HIS A 37 -12.59 8.86 -5.57
CA HIS A 37 -12.48 7.87 -4.50
C HIS A 37 -12.43 8.51 -3.11
N ARG A 38 -12.82 9.79 -2.97
CA ARG A 38 -12.79 10.52 -1.68
C ARG A 38 -13.60 9.82 -0.59
N ASN A 39 -14.68 9.11 -0.94
CA ASN A 39 -15.49 8.38 0.05
C ASN A 39 -14.89 7.02 0.44
N ALA A 40 -13.82 6.58 -0.23
CA ALA A 40 -13.11 5.33 0.03
C ALA A 40 -11.74 5.58 0.67
N VAL A 41 -11.55 6.72 1.34
CA VAL A 41 -10.26 7.11 1.92
C VAL A 41 -9.79 6.08 2.95
N ASP A 42 -10.68 5.66 3.84
CA ASP A 42 -10.37 4.68 4.88
C ASP A 42 -10.05 3.31 4.29
N ASP A 43 -10.80 2.89 3.27
CA ASP A 43 -10.56 1.62 2.57
C ASP A 43 -9.17 1.60 1.92
N ILE A 44 -8.81 2.68 1.22
CA ILE A 44 -7.51 2.79 0.54
C ILE A 44 -6.37 2.94 1.57
N ALA A 45 -6.63 3.61 2.70
CA ALA A 45 -5.67 3.74 3.78
C ALA A 45 -5.37 2.37 4.41
N THR A 46 -6.41 1.62 4.77
CA THR A 46 -6.28 0.26 5.32
C THR A 46 -5.65 -0.69 4.31
N LEU A 47 -6.02 -0.61 3.04
CA LEU A 47 -5.37 -1.35 1.96
C LEU A 47 -3.86 -1.11 1.96
N ALA A 48 -3.40 0.14 2.09
CA ALA A 48 -1.98 0.46 2.11
C ALA A 48 -1.25 -0.11 3.34
N VAL A 49 -1.94 -0.28 4.47
CA VAL A 49 -1.40 -0.93 5.67
C VAL A 49 -1.23 -2.42 5.44
N ILE A 50 -2.29 -3.11 4.97
CA ILE A 50 -2.25 -4.54 4.63
C ILE A 50 -1.13 -4.82 3.61
N LEU A 51 -1.00 -3.98 2.59
CA LEU A 51 0.04 -4.13 1.57
C LEU A 51 1.43 -3.96 2.14
N ARG A 52 1.61 -3.05 3.09
CA ARG A 52 2.91 -2.84 3.71
C ARG A 52 3.35 -4.07 4.51
N GLU A 53 2.43 -4.65 5.26
CA GLU A 53 2.68 -5.85 6.07
C GLU A 53 3.06 -7.02 5.16
N ARG A 54 2.23 -7.31 4.15
CA ARG A 54 2.49 -8.40 3.19
C ARG A 54 3.78 -8.20 2.40
N LEU A 55 4.08 -6.98 1.97
CA LEU A 55 5.35 -6.67 1.30
C LEU A 55 6.55 -6.86 2.25
N GLY A 56 6.36 -6.56 3.53
CA GLY A 56 7.33 -6.82 4.60
C GLY A 56 7.64 -8.30 4.74
N GLU A 57 6.61 -9.12 4.81
CA GLU A 57 6.70 -10.58 4.91
C GLU A 57 7.33 -11.20 3.64
N ASP A 58 6.85 -10.82 2.45
CA ASP A 58 7.33 -11.32 1.15
C ASP A 58 8.82 -11.06 0.91
N LEU A 59 9.37 -10.02 1.54
CA LEU A 59 10.75 -9.57 1.36
C LEU A 59 11.58 -9.71 2.63
N ALA A 60 11.11 -10.46 3.63
CA ALA A 60 11.84 -10.69 4.87
C ALA A 60 13.26 -11.25 4.60
N ASP A 61 13.39 -12.14 3.62
CA ASP A 61 14.66 -12.72 3.18
C ASP A 61 15.45 -11.84 2.19
N HIS A 62 14.88 -10.69 1.80
CA HIS A 62 15.44 -9.76 0.81
C HIS A 62 15.52 -8.33 1.34
N PRO A 63 16.31 -8.06 2.41
CA PRO A 63 16.34 -6.76 3.08
C PRO A 63 16.72 -5.58 2.17
N LYS A 64 17.58 -5.83 1.17
CA LYS A 64 17.96 -4.80 0.16
C LYS A 64 16.81 -4.33 -0.71
N ASP A 65 15.77 -5.15 -0.87
CA ASP A 65 14.58 -4.79 -1.64
C ASP A 65 13.52 -4.10 -0.77
N LEU A 66 13.53 -4.31 0.56
CA LEU A 66 12.72 -3.58 1.55
C LEU A 66 13.19 -2.13 1.76
N GLU A 67 14.49 -1.86 1.61
CA GLU A 67 15.06 -0.51 1.67
C GLU A 67 14.66 0.38 0.46
N ARG A 68 13.89 -0.17 -0.48
CA ARG A 68 13.48 0.53 -1.71
C ARG A 68 12.03 0.98 -1.66
N THR A 69 11.71 1.95 -2.51
CA THR A 69 10.33 2.39 -2.69
C THR A 69 9.63 1.53 -3.75
N TRP A 70 8.51 0.97 -3.33
CA TRP A 70 7.56 0.23 -4.14
C TRP A 70 6.37 1.11 -4.46
N SER A 71 5.92 1.13 -5.70
CA SER A 71 4.77 1.94 -6.10
C SER A 71 3.85 1.19 -7.03
N GLY A 72 2.54 1.34 -6.83
CA GLY A 72 1.52 0.76 -7.70
C GLY A 72 0.22 1.54 -7.61
N SER A 73 -0.65 1.32 -8.59
CA SER A 73 -2.02 1.82 -8.57
C SER A 73 -2.96 0.65 -8.26
N PRO A 74 -3.80 0.77 -7.22
CA PRO A 74 -4.82 -0.22 -6.96
C PRO A 74 -5.91 -0.15 -8.03
N ASP A 75 -6.33 -1.32 -8.51
CA ASP A 75 -7.46 -1.54 -9.39
C ASP A 75 -8.53 -2.31 -8.62
N ILE A 76 -9.74 -1.76 -8.54
CA ILE A 76 -10.85 -2.35 -7.77
C ILE A 76 -11.78 -3.04 -8.76
N SER A 77 -11.86 -4.35 -8.67
CA SER A 77 -12.76 -5.13 -9.51
C SER A 77 -14.21 -5.03 -9.03
N ARG A 78 -15.14 -5.32 -9.94
CA ARG A 78 -16.59 -5.29 -9.68
C ARG A 78 -17.06 -6.23 -8.57
N ASN A 79 -16.30 -7.29 -8.28
CA ASN A 79 -16.61 -8.26 -7.22
C ASN A 79 -15.97 -7.88 -5.87
N GLY A 80 -15.56 -6.63 -5.68
CA GLY A 80 -15.04 -6.15 -4.40
C GLY A 80 -13.67 -6.73 -4.05
N THR A 81 -12.83 -6.99 -5.06
CA THR A 81 -11.43 -7.35 -4.85
C THR A 81 -10.55 -6.20 -5.33
N VAL A 82 -9.56 -5.82 -4.53
CA VAL A 82 -8.53 -4.88 -4.94
C VAL A 82 -7.30 -5.64 -5.42
N TYR A 83 -6.91 -5.36 -6.66
CA TYR A 83 -5.68 -5.83 -7.27
C TYR A 83 -4.67 -4.70 -7.25
N ILE A 84 -3.43 -4.99 -6.88
CA ILE A 84 -2.36 -4.01 -7.01
C ILE A 84 -1.07 -4.67 -7.42
N ARG A 85 -0.43 -4.09 -8.44
CA ARG A 85 0.91 -4.46 -8.87
C ARG A 85 1.89 -3.40 -8.37
N LEU A 86 2.69 -3.76 -7.38
CA LEU A 86 3.78 -2.94 -6.88
C LEU A 86 5.01 -3.15 -7.75
N ARG A 87 5.59 -2.06 -8.24
CA ARG A 87 6.87 -2.05 -8.96
C ARG A 87 7.97 -1.46 -8.09
N ASN A 88 9.11 -2.14 -8.04
CA ASN A 88 10.33 -1.57 -7.48
C ASN A 88 10.98 -0.63 -8.51
N ARG A 89 11.09 0.67 -8.18
CA ARG A 89 11.61 1.69 -9.11
C ARG A 89 13.06 1.47 -9.57
N GLY A 90 13.82 0.57 -8.93
CA GLY A 90 15.22 0.31 -9.26
C GLY A 90 15.54 -1.05 -9.88
N ARG A 91 14.60 -2.01 -9.96
CA ARG A 91 14.93 -3.40 -10.36
C ARG A 91 13.99 -4.07 -11.35
N THR A 92 12.95 -3.38 -11.85
CA THR A 92 11.92 -3.99 -12.74
C THR A 92 11.31 -5.27 -12.12
N ILE A 93 11.30 -5.35 -10.79
CA ILE A 93 10.62 -6.42 -10.05
C ILE A 93 9.19 -5.98 -9.80
N HIS A 94 8.27 -6.91 -9.96
CA HIS A 94 6.85 -6.73 -9.75
C HIS A 94 6.36 -7.69 -8.67
N ARG A 95 5.51 -7.20 -7.78
CA ARG A 95 4.74 -8.01 -6.82
C ARG A 95 3.27 -7.68 -7.01
N GLU A 96 2.43 -8.70 -7.01
CA GLU A 96 1.00 -8.55 -7.21
C GLU A 96 0.26 -9.02 -5.97
N TYR A 97 -0.67 -8.20 -5.48
CA TYR A 97 -1.47 -8.49 -4.30
C TYR A 97 -2.95 -8.45 -4.67
N ARG A 98 -3.69 -9.40 -4.10
CA ARG A 98 -5.13 -9.50 -4.17
C ARG A 98 -5.69 -9.40 -2.75
N ILE A 99 -6.52 -8.39 -2.50
CA ILE A 99 -7.08 -8.09 -1.18
C ILE A 99 -8.59 -7.91 -1.33
N GLY A 100 -9.37 -8.62 -0.52
CA GLY A 100 -10.84 -8.49 -0.54
C GLY A 100 -11.29 -7.22 0.18
N LEU A 101 -12.40 -6.62 -0.25
CA LEU A 101 -13.05 -5.55 0.53
C LEU A 101 -13.48 -6.02 1.91
N ASP A 102 -13.87 -7.29 2.06
CA ASP A 102 -14.21 -7.86 3.37
C ASP A 102 -12.99 -7.94 4.29
N GLU A 103 -11.80 -8.22 3.74
CA GLU A 103 -10.55 -8.20 4.49
C GLU A 103 -10.22 -6.78 4.97
N ILE A 104 -10.37 -5.78 4.08
CA ILE A 104 -10.18 -4.36 4.41
C ILE A 104 -11.10 -3.94 5.55
N ARG A 105 -12.38 -4.31 5.48
CA ARG A 105 -13.39 -3.97 6.51
C ARG A 105 -13.15 -4.71 7.82
N SER A 106 -12.77 -5.98 7.76
CA SER A 106 -12.39 -6.75 8.95
C SER A 106 -11.22 -6.07 9.68
N ARG A 107 -10.21 -5.63 8.92
CA ARG A 107 -9.04 -4.94 9.47
C ARG A 107 -9.37 -3.58 10.06
N GLN A 108 -10.31 -2.85 9.47
CA GLN A 108 -10.82 -1.58 10.04
C GLN A 108 -11.53 -1.80 11.37
N ALA A 109 -12.25 -2.91 11.54
CA ALA A 109 -12.98 -3.22 12.77
C ALA A 109 -12.07 -3.62 13.95
N GLU A 110 -10.79 -3.88 13.70
CA GLU A 110 -9.79 -4.21 14.74
C GLU A 110 -9.25 -2.98 15.47
N TRP A 111 -9.56 -1.76 15.01
CA TRP A 111 -9.04 -0.48 15.52
C TRP A 111 -10.17 0.40 16.09
#